data_AF-A0A251QUK2-F1
#
_entry.id   AF-A0A251QUK2-F1
#
_cell.length_a   1.000
_cell.length_b   1.000
_cell.length_c   1.000
_cell.angle_alpha   90.00
_cell.angle_beta   90.00
_cell.angle_gamma   90.00
#
_symmetry.space_group_name_H-M   'P 1'
#
loop_
_entity.id
_entity.type
_entity.pdbx_description
1 polymer ?
#
loop_
_entity_poly.entity_id
_entity_poly.type
_entity_poly.pdbx_seq_one_letter_code
_entity_poly.pdbx_strand_id
1 'polypeptide(L)'
;MILQCFAALQCSIVPHHPTVRLVHPKIISPTPSSSTITRRGALSAALTSTTFTLILTLTPPSKSAIAEFSELPRSGGVKALELRLGDGEVPADGDQVAVHYYGRLAAKQGWRFDSTYDHKDENGEPIPFVFVIGSGKVISGIETAVKSMKVGGVRRVVIPPSQGYQNTSQEPLPPNAETVYNHFQSNSSC
;
A
#
# COMPACT_ATOMS: atom_id res chain seq x y z
N MET A 1 -9.35 -9.31 -0.07
CA MET A 1 -8.61 -8.80 -1.25
C MET A 1 -7.12 -8.80 -0.96
N ILE A 2 -6.26 -8.97 -1.97
CA ILE A 2 -4.81 -8.69 -1.86
C ILE A 2 -4.54 -7.38 -2.56
N LEU A 3 -3.68 -6.55 -1.97
CA LEU A 3 -3.31 -5.23 -2.46
C LEU A 3 -1.79 -5.08 -2.40
N GLN A 4 -1.19 -4.68 -3.51
CA GLN A 4 0.24 -4.41 -3.65
C GLN A 4 0.41 -2.99 -4.19
N CYS A 5 1.06 -2.14 -3.42
CA CYS A 5 1.37 -0.77 -3.84
C CYS A 5 2.76 -0.73 -4.44
N PHE A 6 2.88 -0.28 -5.69
CA PHE A 6 4.14 -0.31 -6.42
C PHE A 6 4.77 1.08 -6.57
N ALA A 7 3.95 2.13 -6.59
CA ALA A 7 4.42 3.50 -6.68
C ALA A 7 3.49 4.48 -5.97
N ALA A 8 4.08 5.56 -5.47
CA ALA A 8 3.41 6.79 -5.06
C ALA A 8 4.22 7.95 -5.64
N LEU A 9 3.59 8.75 -6.49
CA LEU A 9 4.17 9.95 -7.08
C LEU A 9 3.45 11.16 -6.48
N GLN A 10 4.22 12.03 -5.83
CA GLN A 10 3.69 13.26 -5.29
C GLN A 10 3.23 14.15 -6.45
N CYS A 11 1.94 14.50 -6.46
CA CYS A 11 1.37 15.38 -7.46
C CYS A 11 1.77 16.83 -7.15
N SER A 12 3.06 17.15 -7.32
CA SER A 12 3.49 18.54 -7.36
C SER A 12 2.96 19.14 -8.65
N ILE A 13 1.85 19.86 -8.57
CA ILE A 13 1.44 20.80 -9.62
C ILE A 13 2.59 21.80 -9.74
N VAL A 14 3.50 21.55 -10.69
CA VAL A 14 4.49 22.54 -11.10
C VAL A 14 3.68 23.66 -11.76
N PRO A 15 3.67 24.89 -11.24
CA PRO A 15 3.10 26.00 -12.00
C PRO A 15 3.92 26.12 -13.29
N HIS A 16 3.27 25.89 -14.43
CA HIS A 16 3.83 26.16 -15.75
C HIS A 16 4.26 27.63 -15.82
N HIS A 17 5.56 27.88 -15.69
CA HIS A 17 6.17 29.11 -16.17
C HIS A 17 7.28 28.73 -17.16
N PRO A 18 7.11 28.99 -18.48
CA PRO A 18 8.16 28.72 -19.45
C PRO A 18 9.15 29.88 -19.39
N THR A 19 10.34 29.65 -18.83
CA THR A 19 11.48 30.50 -19.15
C THR A 19 12.69 29.61 -19.35
N VAL A 20 12.96 29.37 -20.63
CA VAL A 20 14.16 28.79 -21.18
C VAL A 20 15.37 29.55 -20.66
N ARG A 21 16.31 28.86 -20.01
CA ARG A 21 17.73 29.24 -20.06
C ARG A 21 18.60 28.00 -20.22
N LEU A 22 19.10 27.85 -21.45
CA LEU A 22 20.28 27.07 -21.80
C LEU A 22 21.46 27.53 -20.95
N VAL A 23 22.10 26.62 -20.21
CA VAL A 23 23.55 26.68 -19.96
C VAL A 23 24.13 25.26 -20.05
N HIS A 24 25.26 25.20 -20.74
CA HIS A 24 25.97 24.07 -21.32
C HIS A 24 26.56 23.07 -20.31
N PRO A 25 26.88 21.83 -20.75
CA PRO A 25 27.45 20.79 -19.91
C PRO A 25 28.96 21.02 -19.69
N LYS A 26 29.44 20.80 -18.46
CA LYS A 26 30.86 20.62 -18.17
C LYS A 26 31.15 19.20 -17.67
N ILE A 27 32.12 18.63 -18.36
CA ILE A 27 32.63 17.28 -18.46
C ILE A 27 33.77 17.04 -17.42
N ILE A 28 33.84 15.80 -16.86
CA ILE A 28 35.03 15.08 -16.28
C ILE A 28 35.61 15.66 -14.96
N SER A 29 35.88 14.92 -13.86
CA SER A 29 36.57 13.63 -13.68
C SER A 29 36.39 13.11 -12.23
N PRO A 30 36.67 11.81 -11.96
CA PRO A 30 36.68 11.23 -10.62
C PRO A 30 38.07 11.30 -9.97
N THR A 31 38.13 11.49 -8.65
CA THR A 31 39.32 11.18 -7.85
C THR A 31 38.90 10.51 -6.54
N PRO A 32 39.40 9.30 -6.22
CA PRO A 32 39.26 8.70 -4.91
C PRO A 32 40.49 9.05 -4.06
N SER A 33 40.30 9.40 -2.80
CA SER A 33 41.40 9.34 -1.82
C SER A 33 40.86 8.85 -0.48
N SER A 34 41.29 7.64 -0.16
CA SER A 34 41.18 6.98 1.12
C SER A 34 42.06 7.70 2.14
N SER A 35 41.58 7.88 3.36
CA SER A 35 42.45 8.11 4.52
C SER A 35 41.96 7.30 5.71
N THR A 36 42.60 6.15 5.89
CA THR A 36 42.65 5.43 7.15
C THR A 36 43.52 6.23 8.12
N ILE A 37 42.97 6.69 9.25
CA ILE A 37 43.76 7.09 10.41
C ILE A 37 43.23 6.43 11.68
N THR A 38 44.18 5.75 12.29
CA THR A 38 44.24 5.02 13.55
C THR A 38 44.28 5.95 14.76
N ARG A 39 43.67 5.54 15.89
CA ARG A 39 44.25 5.49 17.27
C ARG A 39 43.12 5.39 18.30
N ARG A 40 43.02 4.29 19.05
CA ARG A 40 43.72 3.96 20.32
C ARG A 40 43.34 4.89 21.50
N GLY A 41 42.80 4.26 22.54
CA GLY A 41 42.75 4.77 23.92
C GLY A 41 41.34 4.67 24.48
N ALA A 42 41.10 4.25 25.73
CA ALA A 42 41.89 3.58 26.74
C ALA A 42 40.88 2.98 27.72
N LEU A 43 41.31 1.94 28.43
CA LEU A 43 40.57 1.27 29.49
C LEU A 43 40.19 2.26 30.60
N SER A 44 38.98 2.14 31.12
CA SER A 44 38.68 2.56 32.49
C SER A 44 37.73 1.54 33.09
N ALA A 45 38.31 0.69 33.94
CA ALA A 45 37.61 -0.19 34.84
C ALA A 45 37.00 0.66 35.97
N ALA A 46 35.70 0.48 36.21
CA ALA A 46 35.08 0.90 37.46
C ALA A 46 34.25 -0.28 37.98
N LEU A 47 34.79 -0.98 38.99
CA LEU A 47 34.03 -1.90 39.81
C LEU A 47 33.06 -1.08 40.65
N THR A 48 31.77 -1.19 40.39
CA THR A 48 30.75 -0.75 41.34
C THR A 48 29.69 -1.84 41.52
N SER A 49 29.85 -2.52 42.65
CA SER A 49 28.81 -2.93 43.59
C SER A 49 27.58 -3.65 43.05
N THR A 50 27.55 -4.96 43.29
CA THR A 50 26.38 -5.83 43.33
C THR A 50 25.24 -5.23 44.14
N THR A 51 24.21 -4.76 43.44
CA THR A 51 22.83 -4.94 43.89
C THR A 51 22.11 -5.69 42.79
N PHE A 52 22.04 -7.01 42.96
CA PHE A 52 21.24 -7.91 42.17
C PHE A 52 19.77 -7.62 42.49
N THR A 53 19.24 -6.54 41.93
CA THR A 53 17.81 -6.30 41.89
C THR A 53 17.24 -7.27 40.87
N LEU A 54 16.68 -8.37 41.38
CA LEU A 54 15.81 -9.28 40.66
C LEU A 54 14.54 -8.51 40.27
N ILE A 55 14.68 -7.56 39.34
CA ILE A 55 13.54 -7.02 38.61
C ILE A 55 13.14 -8.16 37.68
N LEU A 56 12.07 -8.86 38.07
CA LEU A 56 11.26 -9.65 37.15
C LEU A 56 10.88 -8.68 36.01
N THR A 57 11.69 -8.61 34.97
CA THR A 57 11.24 -8.07 33.70
C THR A 57 10.18 -9.06 33.23
N LEU A 58 8.92 -8.75 33.54
CA LEU A 58 7.81 -9.18 32.69
C LEU A 58 8.10 -8.57 31.33
N THR A 59 8.99 -9.19 30.57
CA THR A 59 8.96 -9.09 29.12
C THR A 59 7.55 -9.52 28.78
N PRO A 60 6.69 -8.64 28.23
CA PRO A 60 5.41 -9.10 27.70
C PRO A 60 5.74 -10.26 26.75
N PRO A 61 4.98 -11.36 26.78
CA PRO A 61 5.25 -12.48 25.90
C PRO A 61 5.38 -11.90 24.50
N SER A 62 6.58 -12.05 23.92
CA SER A 62 6.83 -11.77 22.51
C SER A 62 5.72 -12.49 21.77
N LYS A 63 4.74 -11.70 21.32
CA LYS A 63 3.51 -12.17 20.73
C LYS A 63 3.96 -12.88 19.47
N SER A 64 4.07 -14.20 19.57
CA SER A 64 4.41 -15.11 18.49
C SER A 64 3.71 -14.60 17.24
N ALA A 65 4.50 -14.20 16.24
CA ALA A 65 4.04 -13.55 15.01
C ALA A 65 3.28 -14.56 14.14
N ILE A 66 2.12 -14.99 14.62
CA ILE A 66 1.09 -15.53 13.75
C ILE A 66 0.63 -14.35 12.92
N ALA A 67 0.69 -14.50 11.60
CA ALA A 67 0.18 -13.56 10.61
C ALA A 67 -1.32 -13.31 10.86
N GLU A 68 -1.63 -12.40 11.78
CA GLU A 68 -2.99 -12.05 12.21
C GLU A 68 -3.42 -10.74 11.55
N PHE A 69 -4.70 -10.63 11.23
CA PHE A 69 -5.28 -9.39 10.77
C PHE A 69 -5.30 -8.36 11.91
N SER A 70 -4.79 -7.16 11.65
CA SER A 70 -4.94 -5.99 12.51
C SER A 70 -5.95 -5.02 11.91
N GLU A 71 -6.77 -4.40 12.75
CA GLU A 71 -7.65 -3.32 12.32
C GLU A 71 -6.83 -2.03 12.09
N LEU A 72 -7.10 -1.35 10.97
CA LEU A 72 -6.46 -0.09 10.65
C LEU A 72 -7.11 1.04 11.46
N PRO A 73 -6.35 1.88 12.18
CA PRO A 73 -6.92 2.97 12.97
C PRO A 73 -7.75 3.94 12.14
N ARG A 74 -8.91 4.35 12.66
CA ARG A 74 -9.83 5.32 12.02
C ARG A 74 -10.30 4.91 10.61
N SER A 75 -10.28 3.62 10.30
CA SER A 75 -10.67 3.09 8.98
C SER A 75 -12.13 2.66 8.87
N GLY A 76 -12.90 2.74 9.96
CA GLY A 76 -14.27 2.23 9.96
C GLY A 76 -14.36 0.70 9.86
N GLY A 77 -13.35 -0.03 10.35
CA GLY A 77 -13.34 -1.49 10.45
C GLY A 77 -12.53 -2.22 9.37
N VAL A 78 -11.71 -1.52 8.58
CA VAL A 78 -10.82 -2.16 7.61
C VAL A 78 -9.74 -2.93 8.35
N LYS A 79 -9.59 -4.22 8.02
CA LYS A 79 -8.56 -5.08 8.60
C LYS A 79 -7.49 -5.39 7.56
N ALA A 80 -6.23 -5.33 7.97
CA ALA A 80 -5.08 -5.61 7.13
C ALA A 80 -4.20 -6.69 7.77
N LEU A 81 -3.70 -7.59 6.94
CA LEU A 81 -2.63 -8.51 7.26
C LEU A 81 -1.46 -8.20 6.33
N GLU A 82 -0.35 -7.76 6.90
CA GLU A 82 0.87 -7.50 6.15
C GLU A 82 1.48 -8.82 5.67
N LEU A 83 1.69 -8.94 4.36
CA LEU A 83 2.34 -10.12 3.76
C LEU A 83 3.80 -9.81 3.39
N ARG A 84 4.07 -8.57 3.02
CA ARG A 84 5.41 -8.04 2.75
C ARG A 84 5.42 -6.56 3.08
N LEU A 85 6.31 -6.15 3.97
CA LEU A 85 6.55 -4.73 4.23
C LEU A 85 7.20 -4.08 3.01
N GLY A 86 6.72 -2.88 2.68
CA GLY A 86 7.36 -2.02 1.70
C GLY A 86 8.50 -1.20 2.32
N ASP A 87 9.43 -0.75 1.49
CA ASP A 87 10.55 0.08 1.90
C ASP A 87 10.44 1.53 1.40
N GLY A 88 9.45 1.82 0.57
CA GLY A 88 9.22 3.16 0.04
C GLY A 88 8.42 4.07 0.98
N GLU A 89 8.07 5.24 0.46
CA GLU A 89 7.29 6.24 1.20
C GLU A 89 5.87 5.77 1.49
N VAL A 90 5.27 6.37 2.53
CA VAL A 90 3.86 6.17 2.84
C VAL A 90 3.06 7.20 2.04
N PRO A 91 2.14 6.78 1.17
CA PRO A 91 1.36 7.71 0.35
C PRO A 91 0.51 8.68 1.19
N ALA A 92 0.44 9.94 0.77
CA ALA A 92 -0.35 11.00 1.38
C ALA A 92 -1.54 11.43 0.49
N ASP A 93 -2.41 12.29 1.01
CA ASP A 93 -3.52 12.84 0.21
C ASP A 93 -2.98 13.69 -0.94
N GLY A 94 -3.55 13.50 -2.13
CA GLY A 94 -3.08 14.14 -3.37
C GLY A 94 -2.01 13.36 -4.12
N ASP A 95 -1.40 12.33 -3.51
CA ASP A 95 -0.45 11.47 -4.21
C ASP A 95 -1.17 10.59 -5.23
N GLN A 96 -0.55 10.44 -6.40
CA GLN A 96 -0.97 9.46 -7.38
C GLN A 96 -0.29 8.13 -7.06
N VAL A 97 -1.09 7.09 -6.85
CA VAL A 97 -0.61 5.75 -6.51
C VAL A 97 -0.94 4.75 -7.59
N ALA A 98 -0.05 3.79 -7.79
CA ALA A 98 -0.24 2.65 -8.67
C ALA A 98 -0.29 1.36 -7.84
N VAL A 99 -1.36 0.59 -7.98
CA VAL A 99 -1.57 -0.65 -7.23
C VAL A 99 -1.94 -1.82 -8.12
N HIS A 100 -1.43 -3.00 -7.78
CA HIS A 100 -2.00 -4.25 -8.23
C HIS A 100 -2.91 -4.83 -7.15
N TYR A 101 -4.02 -5.42 -7.57
CA TYR A 101 -4.92 -6.10 -6.65
C TYR A 101 -5.64 -7.27 -7.31
N TYR A 102 -6.20 -8.12 -6.45
CA TYR A 102 -7.33 -8.94 -6.84
C TYR A 102 -8.37 -8.99 -5.72
N GLY A 103 -9.61 -8.71 -6.11
CA GLY A 103 -10.77 -8.64 -5.26
C GLY A 103 -11.53 -9.96 -5.19
N ARG A 104 -12.05 -10.27 -4.00
CA ARG A 104 -13.04 -11.34 -3.79
C ARG A 104 -14.09 -10.87 -2.81
N LEU A 105 -15.35 -11.23 -3.06
CA LEU A 105 -16.46 -10.91 -2.18
C LEU A 105 -16.67 -12.04 -1.18
N ALA A 106 -16.37 -11.76 0.10
CA ALA A 106 -16.53 -12.74 1.17
C ALA A 106 -17.99 -13.22 1.30
N ALA A 107 -18.95 -12.31 1.14
CA ALA A 107 -20.39 -12.59 1.20
C ALA A 107 -20.89 -13.51 0.06
N LYS A 108 -20.18 -13.57 -1.08
CA LYS A 108 -20.52 -14.43 -2.23
C LYS A 108 -19.54 -15.60 -2.35
N GLN A 109 -19.32 -16.30 -1.24
CA GLN A 109 -18.45 -17.49 -1.18
C GLN A 109 -17.02 -17.26 -1.73
N GLY A 110 -16.50 -16.04 -1.60
CA GLY A 110 -15.16 -15.69 -2.10
C GLY A 110 -15.07 -15.57 -3.62
N TRP A 111 -16.21 -15.32 -4.31
CA TRP A 111 -16.26 -15.04 -5.73
C TRP A 111 -15.32 -13.87 -6.10
N ARG A 112 -14.48 -14.07 -7.13
CA ARG A 112 -13.53 -13.07 -7.64
C ARG A 112 -14.28 -12.10 -8.52
N PHE A 113 -14.17 -10.81 -8.19
CA PHE A 113 -14.94 -9.78 -8.88
C PHE A 113 -14.09 -8.92 -9.83
N ASP A 114 -12.81 -8.74 -9.52
CA ASP A 114 -11.91 -7.91 -10.32
C ASP A 114 -10.44 -8.21 -9.97
N SER A 115 -9.53 -7.98 -10.90
CA SER A 115 -8.09 -8.11 -10.74
C SER A 115 -7.30 -7.42 -11.84
N THR A 116 -6.36 -6.58 -11.43
CA THR A 116 -5.42 -5.93 -12.35
C THR A 116 -4.55 -6.93 -13.12
N TYR A 117 -4.33 -8.13 -12.58
CA TYR A 117 -3.56 -9.18 -13.25
C TYR A 117 -4.26 -9.78 -14.49
N ASP A 118 -5.57 -9.56 -14.64
CA ASP A 118 -6.33 -10.04 -15.80
C ASP A 118 -6.19 -9.06 -17.00
N HIS A 119 -5.69 -7.85 -16.75
CA HIS A 119 -5.45 -6.83 -17.77
C HIS A 119 -3.95 -6.73 -18.06
N LYS A 120 -3.57 -6.96 -19.32
CA LYS A 120 -2.17 -6.99 -19.76
C LYS A 120 -1.90 -5.93 -20.82
N ASP A 121 -0.71 -5.36 -20.79
CA ASP A 121 -0.22 -4.49 -21.86
C ASP A 121 0.21 -5.31 -23.11
N GLU A 122 0.72 -4.63 -24.13
CA GLU A 122 1.21 -5.25 -25.37
C GLU A 122 2.37 -6.24 -25.16
N ASN A 123 3.08 -6.12 -24.04
CA ASN A 123 4.21 -6.99 -23.68
C ASN A 123 3.76 -8.17 -22.81
N GLY A 124 2.48 -8.22 -22.41
CA GLY A 124 1.92 -9.25 -21.55
C GLY A 124 2.05 -8.97 -20.04
N GLU A 125 2.48 -7.76 -19.66
CA GLU A 125 2.67 -7.37 -18.26
C GLU A 125 1.36 -6.83 -17.65
N PRO A 126 1.06 -7.14 -16.38
CA PRO A 126 -0.13 -6.61 -15.70
C PRO A 126 -0.17 -5.08 -15.67
N ILE A 127 -1.31 -4.49 -16.02
CA ILE A 127 -1.51 -3.04 -15.95
C ILE A 127 -1.97 -2.66 -14.52
N PRO A 128 -1.26 -1.77 -13.80
CA PRO A 128 -1.68 -1.37 -12.47
C PRO A 128 -2.90 -0.45 -12.51
N PHE A 129 -3.70 -0.50 -11.45
CA PHE A 129 -4.76 0.47 -11.25
C PHE A 129 -4.18 1.75 -10.63
N VAL A 130 -4.41 2.88 -11.28
CA VAL A 130 -3.85 4.18 -10.89
C VAL A 130 -4.96 5.11 -10.40
N PHE A 131 -4.77 5.70 -9.23
CA PHE A 131 -5.72 6.67 -8.67
C PHE A 131 -5.01 7.70 -7.78
N VAL A 132 -5.71 8.78 -7.45
CA VAL A 132 -5.22 9.83 -6.55
C VAL A 132 -5.86 9.65 -5.18
N ILE A 133 -5.05 9.61 -4.12
CA ILE A 133 -5.54 9.46 -2.74
C ILE A 133 -6.35 10.70 -2.34
N GLY A 134 -7.52 10.48 -1.74
CA GLY A 134 -8.43 11.54 -1.33
C GLY A 134 -9.30 12.09 -2.48
N SER A 135 -9.26 11.46 -3.66
CA SER A 135 -10.12 11.87 -4.79
C SER A 135 -11.55 11.34 -4.68
N GLY A 136 -11.81 10.35 -3.82
CA GLY A 136 -13.12 9.72 -3.66
C GLY A 136 -13.55 8.88 -4.87
N LYS A 137 -12.63 8.61 -5.80
CA LYS A 137 -12.87 7.78 -6.99
C LYS A 137 -12.80 6.28 -6.72
N VAL A 138 -12.32 5.89 -5.54
CA VAL A 138 -12.15 4.50 -5.11
C VAL A 138 -12.89 4.31 -3.78
N ILE A 139 -13.35 3.09 -3.50
CA ILE A 139 -13.98 2.78 -2.21
C ILE A 139 -13.05 3.16 -1.04
N SER A 140 -13.63 3.77 0.00
CA SER A 140 -12.87 4.36 1.10
C SER A 140 -11.95 3.36 1.81
N GLY A 141 -12.34 2.09 1.88
CA GLY A 141 -11.52 1.03 2.45
C GLY A 141 -10.25 0.73 1.67
N ILE A 142 -10.25 0.87 0.34
CA ILE A 142 -9.01 0.76 -0.46
C ILE A 142 -8.14 1.97 -0.24
N GLU A 143 -8.68 3.19 -0.27
CA GLU A 143 -7.88 4.40 -0.04
C GLU A 143 -7.22 4.36 1.35
N THR A 144 -7.99 4.06 2.39
CA THR A 144 -7.48 3.96 3.78
C THR A 144 -6.50 2.83 3.95
N ALA A 145 -6.72 1.71 3.26
CA ALA A 145 -5.68 0.72 3.12
C ALA A 145 -4.46 1.41 2.51
N VAL A 146 -4.44 1.77 1.23
CA VAL A 146 -3.21 2.25 0.53
C VAL A 146 -2.44 3.30 1.32
N LYS A 147 -3.14 4.28 1.90
CA LYS A 147 -2.56 5.34 2.74
C LYS A 147 -1.85 4.86 4.01
N SER A 148 -2.13 3.65 4.49
CA SER A 148 -1.49 3.04 5.66
C SER A 148 -0.37 2.04 5.36
N MET A 149 -0.03 1.80 4.08
CA MET A 149 1.13 0.96 3.73
C MET A 149 2.24 1.77 3.08
N LYS A 150 3.44 1.20 3.08
CA LYS A 150 4.57 1.71 2.31
C LYS A 150 4.52 1.22 0.87
N VAL A 151 5.03 2.04 -0.05
CA VAL A 151 5.32 1.61 -1.42
C VAL A 151 6.25 0.40 -1.41
N GLY A 152 5.97 -0.57 -2.29
CA GLY A 152 6.63 -1.87 -2.36
C GLY A 152 5.98 -2.94 -1.48
N GLY A 153 5.05 -2.57 -0.61
CA GLY A 153 4.39 -3.50 0.30
C GLY A 153 3.33 -4.37 -0.39
N VAL A 154 2.98 -5.47 0.27
CA VAL A 154 1.89 -6.38 -0.11
C VAL A 154 1.11 -6.76 1.14
N ARG A 155 -0.21 -6.69 1.07
CA ARG A 155 -1.07 -7.08 2.18
C ARG A 155 -2.39 -7.68 1.74
N ARG A 156 -2.98 -8.44 2.65
CA ARG A 156 -4.37 -8.88 2.55
C ARG A 156 -5.25 -7.92 3.32
N VAL A 157 -6.29 -7.40 2.67
CA VAL A 157 -7.25 -6.46 3.26
C VAL A 157 -8.64 -7.06 3.26
N VAL A 158 -9.35 -6.90 4.37
CA VAL A 158 -10.78 -7.15 4.54
C VAL A 158 -11.46 -5.82 4.75
N ILE A 159 -12.33 -5.46 3.80
CA ILE A 159 -13.06 -4.19 3.79
C ILE A 159 -14.51 -4.52 4.18
N PRO A 160 -15.04 -3.96 5.29
CA PRO A 160 -16.44 -4.12 5.64
C PRO A 160 -17.33 -3.41 4.60
N PRO A 161 -18.61 -3.80 4.44
CA PRO A 161 -19.54 -3.15 3.51
C PRO A 161 -19.59 -1.63 3.70
N SER A 162 -19.52 -1.18 4.96
CA SER A 162 -19.52 0.24 5.35
C SER A 162 -18.41 1.09 4.69
N GLN A 163 -17.33 0.44 4.25
CA GLN A 163 -16.14 1.05 3.65
C GLN A 163 -15.91 0.56 2.21
N GLY A 164 -16.82 -0.26 1.68
CA GLY A 164 -16.75 -0.88 0.37
C GLY A 164 -17.93 -0.47 -0.50
N TYR A 165 -18.57 -1.46 -1.11
CA TYR A 165 -19.80 -1.27 -1.87
C TYR A 165 -21.00 -1.37 -0.93
N GLN A 166 -21.72 -0.26 -0.78
CA GLN A 166 -22.86 -0.15 0.13
C GLN A 166 -24.17 -0.57 -0.53
N ASN A 167 -24.25 -0.40 -1.86
CA ASN A 167 -25.42 -0.72 -2.66
C ASN A 167 -25.04 -1.79 -3.70
N THR A 168 -25.93 -2.73 -3.96
CA THR A 168 -25.75 -3.79 -4.97
C THR A 168 -25.52 -3.22 -6.38
N SER A 169 -26.04 -2.02 -6.66
CA SER A 169 -25.81 -1.32 -7.94
C SER A 169 -24.37 -0.89 -8.16
N GLN A 170 -23.56 -0.78 -7.10
CA GLN A 170 -22.15 -0.42 -7.16
C GLN A 170 -21.23 -1.65 -7.05
N GLU A 171 -21.79 -2.79 -6.62
CA GLU A 171 -21.05 -4.03 -6.50
C GLU A 171 -20.82 -4.62 -7.90
N PRO A 172 -19.60 -5.07 -8.22
CA PRO A 172 -19.36 -5.75 -9.48
C PRO A 172 -20.23 -6.99 -9.60
N LEU A 173 -20.90 -7.14 -10.75
CA LEU A 173 -21.78 -8.28 -11.03
C LEU A 173 -20.98 -9.45 -11.60
N PRO A 174 -21.36 -10.70 -11.30
CA PRO A 174 -20.75 -11.84 -11.96
C PRO A 174 -21.07 -11.84 -13.46
N PRO A 175 -20.16 -12.35 -14.32
CA PRO A 175 -20.31 -12.30 -15.78
C PRO A 175 -21.62 -12.86 -16.31
N ASN A 176 -22.25 -13.81 -15.60
CA ASN A 176 -23.53 -14.41 -15.96
C ASN A 176 -24.77 -13.64 -15.44
N ALA A 177 -24.61 -12.72 -14.48
CA ALA A 177 -25.72 -11.90 -13.97
C ALA A 177 -26.04 -10.73 -14.89
N GLU A 178 -25.06 -10.24 -15.65
CA GLU A 178 -25.26 -9.13 -16.60
C GLU A 178 -26.23 -9.52 -17.73
N THR A 179 -26.17 -10.77 -18.21
CA THR A 179 -27.14 -11.33 -19.17
C THR A 179 -28.56 -11.37 -18.59
N VAL A 180 -28.72 -11.74 -17.32
CA VAL A 180 -30.03 -11.82 -16.65
C VAL A 180 -30.61 -10.43 -16.37
N TYR A 181 -29.78 -9.46 -15.95
CA TYR A 181 -30.22 -8.09 -15.70
C TYR A 181 -30.65 -7.38 -16.98
N ASN A 182 -29.88 -7.52 -18.07
CA ASN A 182 -30.22 -6.95 -19.37
C ASN A 182 -31.50 -7.58 -19.95
N HIS A 183 -31.70 -8.89 -19.76
CA HIS A 183 -32.93 -9.58 -20.17
C HIS A 183 -34.16 -9.17 -19.33
N PHE A 184 -33.97 -8.90 -18.03
CA PHE A 184 -35.05 -8.38 -17.18
C PHE A 184 -35.46 -6.95 -17.57
N GLN A 185 -34.49 -6.06 -17.88
CA GLN A 185 -34.82 -4.70 -18.34
C GLN A 185 -35.49 -4.67 -19.71
N SER A 186 -35.10 -5.55 -20.64
CA SER A 186 -35.80 -5.67 -21.93
C SER A 186 -37.24 -6.15 -21.78
N ASN A 187 -37.53 -7.01 -20.80
CA ASN A 187 -38.88 -7.52 -20.53
C ASN A 187 -39.72 -6.63 -19.60
N SER A 188 -39.12 -5.62 -18.96
CA SER A 188 -39.82 -4.67 -18.07
C SER A 188 -40.20 -3.36 -18.78
N SER A 189 -39.93 -3.26 -20.09
CA SER A 189 -40.25 -2.09 -20.93
C SER A 189 -41.53 -2.30 -21.77
N CYS A 190 -42.50 -3.07 -21.27
CA CYS A 190 -43.83 -3.24 -21.87
C CYS A 190 -44.92 -2.58 -21.02
#